data_AF-A0A090J228-F1
#
_entry.id   AF-A0A090J228-F1
#
_cell.length_a   1.000
_cell.length_b   1.000
_cell.length_c   1.000
_cell.angle_alpha   90.00
_cell.angle_beta   90.00
_cell.angle_gamma   90.00
#
_symmetry.space_group_name_H-M   'P 1'
#
loop_
_entity.id
_entity.type
_entity.pdbx_description
1 polymer ?
#
loop_
_entity_poly.entity_id
_entity_poly.type
_entity_poly.pdbx_seq_one_letter_code
_entity_poly.pdbx_strand_id
1 'polypeptide(L)'
;MEDAIKNLEDWTDEATKEMLQNVVKRKRKFDKYEKRHLIVVWLTVFGFIMYGIYLYISVYQPNSYSAAEMFNAFVSNSQNGYYLFALFGLFGYMNVLKKQMDKYEKEYHALRCEIIDKSADLWKGEGWEKRHLVFEMMKNKYDINLYHENK
;
A
#
# COMPACT_ATOMS: atom_id res chain seq x y z
N MET A 1 -8.00 19.96 -6.81
CA MET A 1 -7.09 19.53 -7.90
C MET A 1 -5.68 19.96 -7.51
N GLU A 2 -4.65 19.19 -7.85
CA GLU A 2 -3.27 19.57 -7.60
C GLU A 2 -2.89 20.78 -8.44
N ASP A 3 -2.11 21.71 -7.87
CA ASP A 3 -1.74 22.96 -8.54
C ASP A 3 -0.98 22.70 -9.85
N ALA A 4 -0.14 21.66 -9.90
CA ALA A 4 0.59 21.30 -11.11
C ALA A 4 -0.31 20.82 -12.26
N ILE A 5 -1.49 20.25 -11.95
CA ILE A 5 -2.46 19.81 -12.96
C ILE A 5 -3.36 20.98 -13.35
N LYS A 6 -3.76 21.81 -12.38
CA LYS A 6 -4.56 23.02 -12.62
C LYS A 6 -3.85 24.00 -13.56
N ASN A 7 -2.54 24.16 -13.37
CA ASN A 7 -1.69 25.08 -14.14
C ASN A 7 -1.24 24.51 -15.50
N LEU A 8 -1.73 23.34 -15.93
CA LEU A 8 -1.52 22.89 -17.30
C LEU A 8 -2.17 23.91 -18.25
N GLU A 9 -1.42 24.31 -19.28
CA GLU A 9 -1.86 25.25 -20.31
C GLU A 9 -3.07 24.72 -21.11
N ASP A 10 -3.69 25.60 -21.89
CA ASP A 10 -4.98 25.38 -22.57
C ASP A 10 -4.97 24.26 -23.63
N TRP A 11 -3.80 23.71 -23.98
CA TRP A 11 -3.67 22.54 -24.86
C TRP A 11 -3.97 21.20 -24.16
N THR A 12 -4.26 21.22 -22.85
CA THR A 12 -4.86 20.09 -22.13
C THR A 12 -6.25 20.51 -21.65
N ASP A 13 -7.29 19.85 -22.15
CA ASP A 13 -8.67 20.15 -21.77
C ASP A 13 -8.99 19.75 -20.32
N GLU A 14 -10.07 20.31 -19.79
CA GLU A 14 -10.47 20.10 -18.39
C GLU A 14 -10.81 18.63 -18.07
N ALA A 15 -11.35 17.87 -19.04
CA ALA A 15 -11.63 16.45 -18.82
C ALA A 15 -10.34 15.65 -18.69
N THR A 16 -9.32 15.95 -19.50
CA THR A 16 -7.98 15.37 -19.35
C THR A 16 -7.34 15.75 -18.02
N LYS A 17 -7.48 17.01 -17.56
CA LYS A 17 -7.02 17.43 -16.22
C LYS A 17 -7.69 16.63 -15.10
N GLU A 18 -9.00 16.38 -15.20
CA GLU A 18 -9.72 15.53 -14.25
C GLU A 18 -9.27 14.07 -14.30
N MET A 19 -9.00 13.50 -15.49
CA MET A 19 -8.42 12.15 -15.62
C MET A 19 -7.06 12.04 -14.93
N LEU A 20 -6.16 13.01 -15.16
CA LEU A 20 -4.85 13.10 -14.51
C LEU A 20 -5.01 13.24 -12.98
N GLN A 21 -5.93 14.09 -12.54
CA GLN A 21 -6.21 14.27 -11.12
C GLN A 21 -6.71 12.98 -10.46
N ASN A 22 -7.52 12.20 -11.17
CA ASN A 22 -8.05 10.93 -10.68
C ASN A 22 -6.97 9.86 -10.57
N VAL A 23 -6.05 9.76 -11.54
CA VAL A 23 -4.93 8.80 -11.41
C VAL A 23 -3.99 9.19 -10.27
N VAL A 24 -3.71 10.47 -10.03
CA VAL A 24 -2.93 10.95 -8.86
C VAL A 24 -3.63 10.59 -7.54
N LYS A 25 -4.95 10.82 -7.44
CA LYS A 25 -5.74 10.46 -6.25
C LYS A 25 -5.64 8.96 -5.96
N ARG A 26 -5.71 8.10 -6.99
CA ARG A 26 -5.60 6.65 -6.83
C ARG A 26 -4.18 6.21 -6.47
N LYS A 27 -3.14 6.77 -7.10
CA LYS A 27 -1.73 6.53 -6.75
C LYS A 27 -1.46 6.84 -5.27
N ARG A 28 -1.85 8.03 -4.79
CA ARG A 28 -1.69 8.39 -3.37
C ARG A 28 -2.43 7.45 -2.42
N LYS A 29 -3.61 6.97 -2.82
CA LYS A 29 -4.37 6.01 -2.02
C LYS A 29 -3.64 4.67 -1.97
N PHE A 30 -3.17 4.17 -3.11
CA PHE A 30 -2.33 2.98 -3.18
C PHE A 30 -1.09 3.10 -2.28
N ASP A 31 -0.28 4.15 -2.44
CA ASP A 31 0.95 4.38 -1.66
C ASP A 31 0.68 4.46 -0.15
N LYS A 32 -0.44 5.06 0.24
CA LYS A 32 -0.87 5.13 1.64
C LYS A 32 -1.16 3.74 2.22
N TYR A 33 -1.83 2.87 1.47
CA TYR A 33 -2.12 1.51 1.91
C TYR A 33 -0.87 0.62 1.86
N GLU A 34 0.01 0.82 0.88
CA GLU A 34 1.30 0.13 0.80
C GLU A 34 2.16 0.43 2.03
N LYS A 35 2.35 1.72 2.37
CA LYS A 35 3.11 2.12 3.58
C LYS A 35 2.49 1.56 4.86
N ARG A 36 1.16 1.65 5.01
CA ARG A 36 0.44 1.11 6.17
C ARG A 36 0.58 -0.40 6.28
N HIS A 37 0.43 -1.11 5.17
CA HIS A 37 0.62 -2.55 5.10
C HIS A 37 2.04 -2.92 5.55
N LEU A 38 3.07 -2.26 5.02
CA LEU A 38 4.46 -2.51 5.40
C LEU A 38 4.73 -2.27 6.89
N ILE A 39 4.20 -1.18 7.46
CA ILE A 39 4.31 -0.91 8.91
C ILE A 39 3.67 -2.04 9.72
N VAL A 40 2.46 -2.48 9.35
CA VAL A 40 1.76 -3.55 10.06
C VAL A 40 2.46 -4.90 9.90
N VAL A 41 3.05 -5.19 8.74
CA VAL A 41 3.90 -6.37 8.53
C VAL A 41 5.04 -6.37 9.53
N TRP A 42 5.80 -5.27 9.63
CA TRP A 42 6.92 -5.17 10.57
C TRP A 42 6.47 -5.29 12.02
N LEU A 43 5.39 -4.60 12.42
CA LEU A 43 4.83 -4.72 13.76
C LEU A 43 4.41 -6.15 14.08
N THR A 44 3.83 -6.86 13.12
CA THR A 44 3.41 -8.26 13.28
C THR A 44 4.63 -9.17 13.44
N VAL A 45 5.64 -9.03 12.58
CA VAL A 45 6.89 -9.81 12.63
C VAL A 45 7.62 -9.59 13.95
N PHE A 46 7.86 -8.34 14.34
CA PHE A 46 8.51 -8.03 15.61
C PHE A 46 7.67 -8.49 16.81
N GLY A 47 6.34 -8.36 16.74
CA GLY A 47 5.44 -8.85 17.76
C GLY A 47 5.57 -10.37 17.99
N PHE A 48 5.60 -11.15 16.91
CA PHE A 48 5.81 -12.61 17.01
C PHE A 48 7.19 -12.96 17.55
N ILE A 49 8.24 -12.25 17.13
CA ILE A 49 9.61 -12.48 17.64
C ILE A 49 9.68 -12.19 19.15
N MET A 50 9.20 -11.02 19.58
CA MET A 50 9.21 -10.65 21.00
C MET A 50 8.38 -11.62 21.85
N TYR A 51 7.21 -12.04 21.35
CA TYR A 51 6.38 -13.00 22.06
C TYR A 51 7.03 -14.40 22.11
N GLY A 52 7.71 -14.82 21.05
CA GLY A 52 8.50 -16.05 21.03
C GLY A 52 9.62 -16.03 22.07
N ILE A 53 10.36 -14.92 22.20
CA ILE A 53 11.38 -14.74 23.24
C ILE A 53 10.75 -14.79 24.63
N TYR A 54 9.61 -14.11 24.83
CA TYR A 54 8.88 -14.15 26.09
C TYR A 54 8.47 -15.58 26.45
N LEU A 55 7.90 -16.36 25.53
CA LEU A 55 7.53 -17.76 25.77
C LEU A 55 8.75 -18.64 26.05
N TYR A 56 9.87 -18.38 25.36
CA TYR A 56 11.11 -19.10 25.62
C TYR A 56 11.58 -18.93 27.07
N ILE A 57 11.55 -17.71 27.60
CA ILE A 57 12.02 -17.39 28.96
C ILE A 57 11.00 -17.82 30.02
N SER A 58 9.71 -17.55 29.79
CA SER A 58 8.66 -17.72 30.81
C SER A 58 8.03 -19.12 30.85
N VAL A 59 8.02 -19.83 29.72
CA VAL A 59 7.36 -21.13 29.60
C VAL A 59 8.38 -22.23 29.35
N TYR A 60 9.25 -22.08 28.35
CA TYR A 60 10.13 -23.16 27.90
C TYR A 60 11.31 -23.42 28.85
N GLN A 61 12.10 -22.41 29.19
CA GLN A 61 13.25 -22.55 30.10
C GLN A 61 12.90 -23.19 31.45
N PRO A 62 11.87 -22.72 32.18
CA PRO A 62 11.54 -23.27 33.50
C PRO A 62 10.87 -24.65 33.47
N ASN A 63 10.20 -25.02 32.37
CA ASN A 63 9.41 -26.25 32.29
C ASN A 63 9.91 -27.20 31.17
N SER A 64 11.19 -27.10 30.79
CA SER A 64 11.78 -27.76 29.61
C SER A 64 11.63 -29.29 29.59
N TYR A 65 11.46 -29.88 30.76
CA TYR A 65 11.40 -31.32 31.01
C TYR A 65 9.99 -31.93 30.87
N SER A 66 8.92 -31.12 30.83
CA SER A 66 7.53 -31.63 30.73
C SER A 66 6.64 -30.74 29.88
N ALA A 67 6.10 -31.32 28.79
CA ALA A 67 5.15 -30.62 27.91
C ALA A 67 3.84 -30.24 28.64
N ALA A 68 3.40 -31.05 29.61
CA ALA A 68 2.20 -30.75 30.39
C ALA A 68 2.39 -29.52 31.29
N GLU A 69 3.57 -29.37 31.87
CA GLU A 69 3.91 -28.21 32.72
C GLU A 69 4.06 -26.94 31.88
N MET A 70 4.66 -27.03 30.69
CA MET A 70 4.68 -25.91 29.73
C MET A 70 3.26 -25.44 29.38
N PHE A 71 2.37 -26.39 29.06
CA PHE A 71 0.98 -26.05 28.73
C PHE A 71 0.26 -25.39 29.91
N ASN A 72 0.46 -25.92 31.12
CA ASN A 72 -0.13 -25.33 32.32
C ASN A 72 0.42 -23.92 32.60
N ALA A 73 1.73 -23.70 32.50
CA ALA A 73 2.35 -22.38 32.63
C ALA A 73 1.84 -21.39 31.57
N PHE A 74 1.58 -21.88 30.35
CA PHE A 74 1.03 -21.07 29.28
C PHE A 74 -0.44 -20.66 29.56
N VAL A 75 -1.31 -21.60 29.91
CA VAL A 75 -2.74 -21.34 30.07
C VAL A 75 -3.07 -20.63 31.39
N SER A 76 -2.28 -20.87 32.44
CA SER A 76 -2.48 -20.23 33.75
C SER A 76 -2.24 -18.72 33.73
N ASN A 77 -1.43 -18.21 32.80
CA ASN A 77 -1.23 -16.77 32.63
C ASN A 77 -2.20 -16.19 31.59
N SER A 78 -3.23 -15.49 32.06
CA SER A 78 -4.24 -14.83 31.21
C SER A 78 -3.66 -13.81 30.23
N GLN A 79 -2.45 -13.26 30.49
CA GLN A 79 -1.76 -12.35 29.57
C GLN A 79 -1.45 -13.01 28.22
N ASN A 80 -1.16 -14.31 28.20
CA ASN A 80 -0.87 -15.06 26.98
C ASN A 80 -2.06 -15.04 26.01
N GLY A 81 -3.28 -15.10 26.54
CA GLY A 81 -4.50 -14.97 25.75
C GLY A 81 -4.61 -13.60 25.08
N TYR A 82 -4.33 -12.52 25.82
CA TYR A 82 -4.34 -11.15 25.27
C TYR A 82 -3.26 -10.95 24.21
N TYR A 83 -2.04 -11.45 24.44
CA TYR A 83 -0.96 -11.38 23.46
C TYR A 83 -1.29 -12.13 22.18
N LEU A 84 -1.80 -13.36 22.28
CA LEU A 84 -2.25 -14.11 21.12
C LEU A 84 -3.37 -13.39 20.38
N PHE A 85 -4.39 -12.90 21.08
CA PHE A 85 -5.49 -12.16 20.45
C PHE A 85 -4.99 -10.92 19.71
N ALA A 86 -4.07 -10.16 20.30
CA ALA A 86 -3.47 -9.00 19.67
C ALA A 86 -2.65 -9.38 18.42
N LEU A 87 -1.82 -10.43 18.49
CA LEU A 87 -1.00 -10.88 17.36
C LEU A 87 -1.83 -11.44 16.21
N PHE A 88 -2.84 -12.27 16.51
CA PHE A 88 -3.77 -12.76 15.49
C PHE A 88 -4.63 -11.63 14.92
N GLY A 89 -5.00 -10.65 15.74
CA GLY A 89 -5.68 -9.43 15.29
C GLY A 89 -4.83 -8.62 14.31
N LEU A 90 -3.54 -8.40 14.63
CA LEU A 90 -2.58 -7.73 13.74
C LEU A 90 -2.38 -8.52 12.43
N PHE A 91 -2.22 -9.84 12.52
CA PHE A 91 -2.09 -10.70 11.35
C PHE A 91 -3.35 -10.67 10.46
N GLY A 92 -4.55 -10.68 11.07
CA GLY A 92 -5.80 -10.50 10.34
C GLY A 92 -5.89 -9.12 9.68
N TYR A 93 -5.54 -8.06 10.40
CA TYR A 93 -5.55 -6.69 9.90
C TYR A 93 -4.56 -6.48 8.74
N MET A 94 -3.37 -7.09 8.83
CA MET A 94 -2.38 -7.13 7.75
C MET A 94 -2.99 -7.66 6.44
N ASN A 95 -3.73 -8.78 6.50
CA ASN A 95 -4.39 -9.36 5.33
C ASN A 95 -5.51 -8.46 4.77
N VAL A 96 -6.24 -7.75 5.62
CA VAL A 96 -7.24 -6.76 5.19
C VAL A 96 -6.55 -5.60 4.45
N LEU A 97 -5.44 -5.09 4.98
CA LEU A 97 -4.66 -4.04 4.33
C LEU A 97 -4.09 -4.51 2.99
N LYS A 98 -3.60 -5.75 2.90
CA LYS A 98 -3.11 -6.35 1.66
C LYS A 98 -4.20 -6.36 0.58
N LYS A 99 -5.41 -6.82 0.91
CA LYS A 99 -6.55 -6.80 -0.03
C LYS A 99 -6.91 -5.40 -0.51
N GLN A 100 -6.88 -4.41 0.39
CA GLN A 100 -7.15 -3.01 0.04
C GLN A 100 -6.04 -2.43 -0.85
N MET A 101 -4.78 -2.72 -0.54
CA MET A 101 -3.63 -2.32 -1.33
C MET A 101 -3.73 -2.87 -2.76
N ASP A 102 -3.96 -4.17 -2.91
CA ASP A 102 -4.10 -4.83 -4.21
C ASP A 102 -5.28 -4.28 -5.03
N LYS A 103 -6.37 -3.91 -4.35
CA LYS A 103 -7.51 -3.25 -4.99
C LYS A 103 -7.10 -1.88 -5.55
N TYR A 104 -6.46 -1.03 -4.76
CA TYR A 104 -6.07 0.31 -5.20
C TYR A 104 -4.96 0.29 -6.23
N GLU A 105 -4.07 -0.71 -6.18
CA GLU A 105 -3.07 -0.95 -7.20
C GLU A 105 -3.70 -1.24 -8.56
N LYS A 106 -4.69 -2.14 -8.61
CA LYS A 106 -5.44 -2.46 -9.83
C LYS A 106 -6.19 -1.25 -10.36
N GLU A 107 -6.89 -0.50 -9.50
CA GLU A 107 -7.61 0.72 -9.89
C GLU A 107 -6.65 1.79 -10.45
N TYR A 108 -5.52 2.01 -9.78
CA TYR A 108 -4.49 2.94 -10.24
C TYR A 108 -3.94 2.53 -11.61
N HIS A 109 -3.56 1.26 -11.76
CA HIS A 109 -2.95 0.75 -12.98
C HIS A 109 -3.94 0.80 -14.15
N ALA A 110 -5.22 0.45 -13.94
CA ALA A 110 -6.25 0.55 -14.97
C ALA A 110 -6.43 2.00 -15.48
N LEU A 111 -6.50 2.99 -14.57
CA LEU A 111 -6.61 4.40 -14.97
C LEU A 111 -5.36 4.90 -15.70
N ARG A 112 -4.18 4.43 -15.26
CA ARG A 112 -2.91 4.76 -15.91
C ARG A 112 -2.88 4.22 -17.35
N CYS A 113 -3.24 2.95 -17.56
CA CYS A 113 -3.30 2.37 -18.90
C CYS A 113 -4.34 3.09 -19.76
N GLU A 114 -5.52 3.40 -19.21
CA GLU A 114 -6.54 4.16 -19.94
C GLU A 114 -6.02 5.52 -20.47
N ILE A 115 -5.22 6.24 -19.68
CA ILE A 115 -4.61 7.51 -20.10
C ILE A 115 -3.57 7.28 -21.21
N ILE A 116 -2.79 6.20 -21.13
CA ILE A 116 -1.78 5.86 -22.14
C ILE A 116 -2.45 5.49 -23.46
N ASP A 117 -3.45 4.60 -23.41
CA ASP A 117 -4.20 4.13 -24.58
C ASP A 117 -4.90 5.28 -25.29
N LYS A 118 -5.51 6.18 -24.52
CA LYS A 118 -6.22 7.36 -25.05
C LYS A 118 -5.32 8.56 -25.29
N SER A 119 -4.00 8.45 -25.11
CA SER A 119 -3.10 9.61 -25.18
C SER A 119 -3.16 10.35 -26.52
N ALA A 120 -3.36 9.64 -27.63
CA ALA A 120 -3.54 10.25 -28.96
C ALA A 120 -4.86 11.01 -29.11
N ASP A 121 -5.88 10.64 -28.35
CA ASP A 121 -7.18 11.31 -28.34
C ASP A 121 -7.22 12.48 -27.35
N LEU A 122 -6.54 12.35 -26.20
CA LEU A 122 -6.47 13.37 -25.16
C LEU A 122 -5.66 14.60 -25.63
N TRP A 123 -4.63 14.39 -26.45
CA TRP A 123 -3.77 15.46 -26.94
C TRP A 123 -3.71 15.45 -28.47
N LYS A 124 -4.35 16.44 -29.10
CA LYS A 124 -4.38 16.65 -30.56
C LYS A 124 -3.66 17.93 -30.96
N GLY A 125 -3.15 17.98 -32.19
CA GLY A 125 -2.45 19.17 -32.71
C GLY A 125 -1.23 19.53 -31.87
N GLU A 126 -1.12 20.80 -31.45
CA GLU A 126 -0.01 21.28 -30.60
C GLU A 126 0.11 20.53 -29.26
N GLY A 127 -1.01 20.03 -28.73
CA GLY A 127 -1.00 19.25 -27.49
C GLY A 127 -0.25 17.92 -27.65
N TRP A 128 -0.28 17.32 -28.84
CA TRP A 128 0.41 16.06 -29.09
C TRP A 128 1.93 16.20 -28.95
N GLU A 129 2.51 17.28 -29.50
CA GLU A 129 3.94 17.55 -29.38
C GLU A 129 4.33 17.86 -27.94
N LYS A 130 3.47 18.56 -27.19
CA LYS A 130 3.71 18.99 -25.80
C LYS A 130 3.35 17.96 -24.74
N ARG A 131 2.68 16.84 -25.08
CA ARG A 131 2.24 15.81 -24.10
C ARG A 131 3.36 15.27 -23.22
N HIS A 132 4.59 15.23 -23.74
CA HIS A 132 5.76 14.79 -22.99
C HIS A 132 6.01 15.63 -21.74
N LEU A 133 5.64 16.92 -21.74
CA LEU A 133 5.72 17.80 -20.57
C LEU A 133 4.76 17.35 -19.47
N VAL A 134 3.55 16.88 -19.83
CA VAL A 134 2.61 16.29 -18.87
C VAL A 134 3.20 14.99 -18.30
N PHE A 135 3.74 14.14 -19.16
CA PHE A 135 4.27 12.84 -18.75
C PHE A 135 5.47 13.00 -17.82
N GLU A 136 6.36 13.94 -18.13
CA GLU A 136 7.49 14.31 -17.29
C GLU A 136 7.02 14.89 -15.95
N MET A 137 6.05 15.80 -15.96
CA MET A 137 5.46 16.36 -14.74
C MET A 137 4.85 15.26 -13.85
N MET A 138 4.10 14.34 -14.45
CA MET A 138 3.47 13.22 -13.75
C MET A 138 4.49 12.26 -13.14
N LYS A 139 5.58 11.98 -13.86
CA LYS A 139 6.70 11.15 -13.37
C LYS A 139 7.43 11.85 -12.23
N ASN A 140 7.82 13.11 -12.41
CA ASN A 140 8.67 13.82 -11.46
C ASN A 140 7.94 14.22 -10.18
N LYS A 141 6.66 14.64 -10.27
CA LYS A 141 5.90 15.12 -9.09
C LYS A 141 5.11 14.03 -8.37
N TYR A 142 4.67 12.99 -9.08
CA TYR A 142 3.77 11.99 -8.52
C TYR A 142 4.26 10.55 -8.66
N ASP A 143 5.43 10.32 -9.26
CA ASP A 143 5.98 8.98 -9.52
C ASP A 143 5.01 8.12 -10.37
N ILE A 144 4.41 8.74 -11.38
CA ILE A 144 3.50 8.09 -12.33
C ILE A 144 4.11 8.14 -13.72
N ASN A 145 4.55 6.98 -14.22
CA ASN A 145 5.13 6.87 -15.55
C ASN A 145 4.05 6.67 -16.62
N LEU A 146 3.84 7.63 -17.52
CA LEU A 146 2.86 7.53 -18.62
C LEU A 146 3.49 7.16 -19.99
N TYR A 147 4.79 6.79 -20.04
CA TYR A 147 5.46 6.45 -21.30
C TYR A 147 5.25 5.00 -21.76
N HIS A 148 5.00 4.09 -20.81
CA HIS A 148 4.90 2.67 -21.07
C HIS A 148 3.76 2.06 -20.24
N GLU A 149 2.99 1.15 -20.82
CA GLU A 149 1.97 0.41 -20.07
C GLU A 149 2.59 -0.55 -19.05
N ASN A 150 3.74 -1.16 -19.39
CA ASN A 150 4.42 -2.11 -18.54
C ASN A 150 4.81 -1.51 -17.18
N LYS A 151 4.84 -2.42 -16.20
CA LYS A 151 5.09 -2.14 -14.78
C LYS A 151 6.57 -2.14 -14.47
#